data_AF-A0A534B0Q4-F1
#
_entry.id   AF-A0A534B0Q4-F1
#
_cell.length_a   1.000
_cell.length_b   1.000
_cell.length_c   1.000
_cell.angle_alpha   90.00
_cell.angle_beta   90.00
_cell.angle_gamma   90.00
#
_symmetry.space_group_name_H-M   'P 1'
#
loop_
_entity.id
_entity.type
_entity.pdbx_description
1 polymer ?
#
loop_
_entity_poly.entity_id
_entity_poly.type
_entity_poly.pdbx_seq_one_letter_code
_entity_poly.pdbx_strand_id
1 'polypeptide(L)' 'MRRFTLPESARAEEIKARYADGVLEIEIPKQPRVEAKRIAVTVN' A
#
# COMPACT_ATOMS: atom_id res chain seq x y z
N MET A 1 -5.57 5.61 23.85
CA MET A 1 -5.09 4.80 22.70
C MET A 1 -5.63 5.43 21.42
N ARG A 2 -4.79 5.71 20.42
CA ARG A 2 -5.25 6.16 19.10
C ARG A 2 -5.33 4.95 18.17
N ARG A 3 -6.48 4.71 17.55
CA ARG A 3 -6.69 3.59 16.62
C ARG A 3 -7.20 4.15 15.30
N PHE A 4 -6.56 3.72 14.21
CA PHE A 4 -6.92 4.07 12.85
C PHE A 4 -7.32 2.79 12.12
N THR A 5 -8.41 2.84 11.38
CA THR A 5 -8.81 1.76 10.47
C THR A 5 -8.18 2.04 9.12
N LEU A 6 -7.38 1.10 8.62
CA LEU A 6 -6.74 1.24 7.32
C LEU A 6 -7.74 0.89 6.20
N PRO A 7 -7.71 1.63 5.07
CA PRO A 7 -8.49 1.28 3.89
C PRO A 7 -7.93 0.01 3.24
N GLU A 8 -8.76 -0.70 2.49
CA GLU A 8 -8.35 -1.94 1.79
C GLU A 8 -7.18 -1.73 0.81
N SER A 9 -7.11 -0.55 0.19
CA SER A 9 -6.02 -0.18 -0.72
C SER A 9 -4.66 0.05 -0.03
N ALA A 10 -4.58 -0.01 1.30
CA ALA A 10 -3.33 0.13 2.03
C ALA A 10 -2.53 -1.17 1.96
N ARG A 11 -1.21 -1.07 1.74
CA ARG A 11 -0.29 -2.21 1.80
C ARG A 11 0.32 -2.28 3.20
N ALA A 12 -0.42 -2.89 4.13
CA ALA A 12 -0.09 -2.93 5.55
C ALA A 12 1.25 -3.64 5.87
N GLU A 13 1.70 -4.53 4.98
CA GLU A 13 2.97 -5.25 5.12
C GLU A 13 4.20 -4.34 4.94
N GLU A 14 4.03 -3.18 4.31
CA GLU A 14 5.12 -2.24 4.00
C GLU A 14 5.01 -0.93 4.79
N ILE A 15 4.35 -0.95 5.95
CA ILE A 15 4.28 0.21 6.83
C ILE A 15 5.69 0.57 7.33
N LYS A 16 6.05 1.85 7.21
CA LYS A 16 7.30 2.40 7.76
C LYS A 16 6.97 3.43 8.82
N ALA A 17 7.78 3.48 9.86
CA ALA A 17 7.64 4.48 10.92
C ALA A 17 8.99 5.15 11.17
N ARG A 18 8.96 6.44 11.46
CA ARG A 18 10.12 7.25 11.85
C ARG A 18 9.74 8.16 12.99
N TYR A 19 10.69 8.39 13.89
CA TYR A 19 10.51 9.30 15.01
C TYR A 19 11.61 10.35 14.96
N ALA A 20 11.22 11.61 14.81
CA ALA A 20 12.11 12.75 14.73
C ALA A 20 11.47 13.95 15.42
N ASP A 21 12.26 14.75 16.13
CA ASP A 21 11.83 16.01 16.75
C ASP A 21 10.56 15.94 17.62
N GLY A 22 10.35 14.80 18.29
CA GLY A 22 9.17 14.58 19.14
C GLY A 22 7.92 14.12 18.39
N VAL A 23 7.99 13.87 17.09
CA VAL A 23 6.87 13.48 16.23
C VAL A 23 7.06 12.08 15.68
N LEU A 24 6.00 11.27 15.77
CA LEU A 24 5.93 9.96 15.12
C LEU A 24 5.30 10.12 13.74
N GLU A 25 6.09 9.85 12.70
CA GLU A 25 5.65 9.77 11.32
C GLU A 25 5.43 8.31 10.91
N ILE A 26 4.30 8.04 10.27
CA ILE A 26 3.93 6.70 9.78
C ILE A 26 3.61 6.82 8.28
N GLU A 27 4.37 6.11 7.46
CA GLU A 27 4.17 6.00 6.02
C GLU A 27 3.48 4.67 5.71
N ILE A 28 2.30 4.74 5.10
CA ILE A 28 1.49 3.58 4.72
C ILE A 28 1.33 3.61 3.19
N PRO A 29 2.09 2.80 2.44
CA PRO A 29 2.01 2.79 0.99
C PRO A 29 0.66 2.23 0.54
N LYS A 30 0.23 2.65 -0.66
CA LYS A 30 -0.93 2.07 -1.34
C LYS A 30 -0.51 0.81 -2.09
N GLN A 31 -1.44 -0.11 -2.29
CA GLN A 31 -1.23 -1.26 -3.17
C GLN A 31 -0.85 -0.78 -4.59
N PRO A 32 0.13 -1.42 -5.24
CA PRO A 32 0.49 -1.09 -6.61
C PRO A 32 -0.71 -1.33 -7.53
N ARG A 33 -0.90 -0.45 -8.52
CA ARG A 33 -1.93 -0.65 -9.54
C ARG A 33 -1.57 -1.87 -10.36
N VAL A 34 -2.52 -2.79 -10.50
CA VAL A 34 -2.37 -3.92 -11.41
C VAL A 34 -2.28 -3.36 -12.83
N GLU A 35 -1.14 -3.53 -13.48
CA GLU A 35 -1.01 -3.20 -14.89
C GLU A 35 -1.89 -4.14 -15.72
N ALA A 36 -2.56 -3.60 -16.73
CA ALA A 36 -3.42 -4.37 -17.61
C ALA A 36 -2.57 -5.43 -18.35
N LYS A 37 -2.74 -6.70 -18.00
CA LYS A 37 -2.08 -7.80 -18.69
C LYS A 37 -2.70 -7.94 -20.08
N ARG A 38 -1.89 -7.84 -21.15
CA ARG A 38 -2.34 -8.22 -22.49
C ARG A 38 -2.56 -9.73 -22.52
N ILE A 39 -3.80 -10.15 -22.78
CA ILE A 39 -4.13 -11.56 -22.99
C ILE A 39 -3.92 -11.86 -24.48
N ALA A 40 -2.96 -12.73 -24.80
CA ALA A 40 -2.76 -13.21 -26.17
C ALA A 40 -3.80 -14.31 -26.46
N VAL A 41 -4.67 -14.09 -27.45
CA VAL A 41 -5.62 -15.10 -27.90
C VAL A 41 -5.00 -15.84 -29.09
N THR A 42 -4.70 -17.13 -28.90
CA THR A 42 -4.29 -18.02 -29.99
C THR A 42 -5.55 -18.55 -30.67
N VAL A 43 -5.75 -18.22 -31.94
CA VAL A 43 -6.81 -18.80 -32.78
C VAL A 43 -6.23 -20.03 -33.48
N ASN A 44 -6.95 -21.15 -33.43
CA ASN A 44 -6.60 -22.43 -34.07
C ASN A 44 -7.36 -22.60 -35.37
#